data_AF-A0A151UHN0-F1
#
_entry.id   AF-A0A151UHN0-F1
#
_cell.length_a   1.000
_cell.length_b   1.000
_cell.length_c   1.000
_cell.angle_alpha   90.00
_cell.angle_beta   90.00
_cell.angle_gamma   90.00
#
_symmetry.space_group_name_H-M   'P 1'
#
loop_
_entity.id
_entity.type
_entity.pdbx_description
1 polymer ?
#
loop_
_entity_poly.entity_id
_entity_poly.type
_entity_poly.pdbx_seq_one_letter_code
_entity_poly.pdbx_strand_id
1 'polypeptide(L)'
;ITPRELFIKDHQELLKKGESWMKRTANSCMVVSTLIAIGVFSAAFSVPGGNNDNLGSPNYLTKPWFMVFALSDALALVSSSTSILIFLCILISRYAEEDFLKSLPLKLIFGLVALFISIISMMVSFSSAFFITYYHGTTWVPIFIASLAILPITLFIFLQYPLWYDILCSTYICGSLFRPSKRMIH
;
A
#
# COMPACT_ATOMS: atom_id res chain seq x y z
N ILE A 1 6.85 -38.70 16.62
CA ILE A 1 6.73 -37.63 15.61
C ILE A 1 5.27 -37.26 15.53
N THR A 2 4.95 -36.01 15.83
CA THR A 2 3.58 -35.48 15.68
C THR A 2 3.28 -35.18 14.21
N PRO A 3 2.00 -35.17 13.78
CA PRO A 3 1.63 -34.88 12.38
C PRO A 3 2.16 -33.53 11.88
N ARG A 4 2.26 -32.55 12.78
CA ARG A 4 2.81 -31.22 12.50
C ARG A 4 4.31 -31.27 12.24
N GLU A 5 5.07 -32.00 13.04
CA GLU A 5 6.51 -32.16 12.83
C GLU A 5 6.82 -32.91 11.54
N LEU A 6 6.02 -33.93 11.18
CA LEU A 6 6.16 -34.65 9.92
C LEU A 6 5.91 -33.71 8.72
N PHE A 7 4.85 -32.91 8.77
CA PHE A 7 4.50 -31.93 7.74
C PHE A 7 5.56 -30.82 7.59
N ILE A 8 6.09 -30.30 8.71
CA ILE A 8 7.17 -29.31 8.69
C ILE A 8 8.44 -29.90 8.06
N LYS A 9 8.77 -31.14 8.41
CA LYS A 9 9.95 -31.83 7.88
C LYS A 9 9.82 -32.11 6.38
N ASP A 10 8.65 -32.54 5.92
CA ASP A 10 8.36 -32.80 4.51
C ASP A 10 8.23 -31.51 3.68
N HIS A 11 7.95 -30.36 4.29
CA HIS A 11 7.76 -29.07 3.59
C HIS A 11 8.78 -27.99 3.95
N GLN A 12 9.88 -28.35 4.62
CA GLN A 12 10.93 -27.42 5.04
C GLN A 12 11.54 -26.65 3.86
N GLU A 13 11.71 -27.30 2.71
CA GLU A 13 12.15 -26.69 1.45
C GLU A 13 11.17 -25.62 0.94
N LEU A 14 9.86 -25.88 1.03
CA LEU A 14 8.81 -24.93 0.63
C LEU A 14 8.77 -23.73 1.58
N LEU A 15 8.96 -23.95 2.88
CA LEU A 15 9.02 -22.87 3.88
C LEU A 15 10.20 -21.93 3.62
N LYS A 16 11.40 -22.47 3.35
CA LYS A 16 12.58 -21.66 2.99
C LYS A 16 12.37 -20.87 1.70
N LYS A 17 11.76 -21.49 0.68
CA LYS A 17 11.42 -20.80 -0.58
C LYS A 17 10.40 -19.68 -0.35
N GLY A 18 9.38 -19.92 0.48
CA GLY A 18 8.39 -18.92 0.87
C GLY A 18 9.01 -17.73 1.60
N GLU A 19 9.88 -17.98 2.59
CA GLU A 19 10.60 -16.93 3.32
C GLU A 19 11.48 -16.09 2.38
N SER A 20 12.23 -16.74 1.49
CA SER A 20 13.06 -16.05 0.49
C SER A 20 12.22 -15.19 -0.46
N TRP A 21 11.10 -15.74 -0.95
CA TRP A 21 10.16 -15.01 -1.80
C TRP A 21 9.57 -13.79 -1.09
N MET A 22 9.17 -13.94 0.18
CA MET A 22 8.65 -12.83 0.98
C MET A 22 9.68 -11.73 1.21
N LYS A 23 10.93 -12.09 1.56
CA LYS A 23 12.02 -11.11 1.74
C LYS A 23 12.34 -10.38 0.43
N ARG A 24 12.40 -11.10 -0.69
CA ARG A 24 12.62 -10.49 -2.01
C ARG A 24 11.50 -9.52 -2.38
N THR A 25 10.26 -9.92 -2.16
CA THR A 25 9.08 -9.09 -2.42
C THR A 25 9.06 -7.85 -1.52
N ALA A 26 9.27 -8.01 -0.21
CA ALA A 26 9.35 -6.90 0.74
C ALA A 26 10.44 -5.90 0.36
N ASN A 27 11.61 -6.36 -0.07
CA ASN A 27 12.68 -5.48 -0.52
C ASN A 27 12.28 -4.67 -1.77
N SER A 28 11.71 -5.33 -2.78
CA SER A 28 11.22 -4.65 -3.99
C SER A 28 10.12 -3.63 -3.68
N CYS A 29 9.13 -4.00 -2.85
CA CYS A 29 8.03 -3.11 -2.48
C CYS A 29 8.50 -1.95 -1.58
N MET A 30 9.50 -2.17 -0.74
CA MET A 30 10.13 -1.10 0.04
C MET A 30 10.81 -0.07 -0.86
N VAL A 31 11.53 -0.50 -1.89
CA VAL A 31 12.12 0.43 -2.88
C VAL A 31 11.03 1.25 -3.57
N VAL A 32 9.95 0.61 -4.03
CA VAL A 32 8.80 1.31 -4.64
C VAL A 32 8.17 2.30 -3.67
N SER A 33 7.96 1.91 -2.41
CA SER A 33 7.44 2.80 -1.36
C SER A 33 8.35 4.02 -1.17
N THR A 34 9.66 3.80 -1.03
CA THR A 34 10.65 4.87 -0.89
C THR A 34 10.60 5.84 -2.06
N LEU A 35 10.50 5.35 -3.30
CA LEU A 35 10.37 6.21 -4.49
C LEU A 35 9.10 7.06 -4.43
N ILE A 36 7.96 6.48 -4.02
CA ILE A 36 6.72 7.23 -3.84
C ILE A 36 6.89 8.31 -2.77
N ALA A 37 7.46 7.97 -1.60
CA ALA A 37 7.66 8.90 -0.49
C ALA A 37 8.54 10.09 -0.91
N ILE A 38 9.62 9.84 -1.64
CA ILE A 38 10.49 10.89 -2.19
C ILE A 38 9.73 11.75 -3.20
N GLY A 39 8.97 11.13 -4.11
CA GLY A 39 8.21 11.83 -5.14
C GLY A 39 7.17 12.78 -4.55
N VAL A 40 6.36 12.32 -3.60
CA VAL A 40 5.32 13.14 -2.95
C VAL A 40 5.93 14.21 -2.04
N PHE A 41 6.99 13.86 -1.28
CA PHE A 41 7.72 14.85 -0.48
C PHE A 41 8.28 15.99 -1.35
N SER A 42 8.90 15.65 -2.50
CA SER A 42 9.38 16.66 -3.45
C SER A 42 8.23 17.49 -4.02
N ALA A 43 7.10 16.85 -4.34
CA ALA A 43 5.92 17.54 -4.86
C ALA A 43 5.37 18.56 -3.86
N ALA A 44 5.28 18.22 -2.57
CA ALA A 44 4.81 19.11 -1.51
C ALA A 44 5.53 20.47 -1.47
N PHE A 45 6.83 20.50 -1.78
CA PHE A 45 7.62 21.73 -1.83
C PHE A 45 7.75 22.35 -3.23
N SER A 46 7.41 21.60 -4.28
CA SER A 46 7.53 22.06 -5.67
C SER A 46 6.22 22.58 -6.27
N VAL A 47 5.08 22.48 -5.56
CA VAL A 47 3.81 22.97 -6.09
C VAL A 47 3.86 24.49 -6.30
N PRO A 48 3.49 24.98 -7.50
CA PRO A 48 3.42 26.40 -7.79
C PRO A 48 2.28 27.03 -6.97
N GLY A 49 2.65 27.64 -5.85
CA GLY A 49 1.70 28.17 -4.86
C GLY A 49 1.74 29.68 -4.65
N GLY A 50 2.61 30.40 -5.38
CA GLY A 50 2.81 31.86 -5.38
C GLY A 50 2.27 32.65 -4.18
N ASN A 51 3.15 33.28 -3.39
CA ASN A 51 2.68 34.11 -2.29
C ASN A 51 1.89 35.32 -2.84
N ASN A 52 0.74 35.64 -2.25
CA ASN A 52 0.12 36.93 -2.55
C ASN A 52 0.90 38.02 -1.81
N ASP A 53 1.67 38.81 -2.55
CA ASP A 53 2.50 39.91 -2.02
C ASP A 53 1.69 40.98 -1.27
N ASN A 54 0.36 41.01 -1.45
CA ASN A 54 -0.54 41.96 -0.79
C ASN A 54 -1.21 41.44 0.49
N LEU A 55 -1.15 40.13 0.80
CA LEU A 55 -1.90 39.54 1.92
C LEU A 55 -1.10 38.57 2.81
N GLY A 56 0.20 38.36 2.53
CA GLY A 56 1.08 37.50 3.34
C GLY A 56 0.66 36.03 3.44
N SER A 57 -0.31 35.60 2.63
CA SER A 57 -0.90 34.27 2.63
C SER A 57 -0.73 33.62 1.25
N PRO A 58 -0.38 32.32 1.18
CA PRO A 58 -0.25 31.62 -0.10
C PRO A 58 -1.55 31.69 -0.91
N ASN A 59 -1.45 32.11 -2.18
CA ASN A 59 -2.59 32.45 -3.05
C ASN A 59 -3.55 31.25 -3.30
N TYR A 60 -3.06 30.02 -3.07
CA TYR A 60 -3.80 28.79 -3.33
C TYR A 60 -4.43 28.13 -2.09
N LEU A 61 -4.17 28.60 -0.87
CA LEU A 61 -4.70 27.98 0.37
C LEU A 61 -6.23 27.90 0.42
N THR A 62 -6.93 28.83 -0.20
CA THR A 62 -8.40 28.90 -0.23
C THR A 62 -9.03 28.15 -1.40
N LYS A 63 -8.23 27.52 -2.27
CA LYS A 63 -8.73 26.79 -3.45
C LYS A 63 -8.98 25.31 -3.14
N PRO A 64 -10.12 24.74 -3.55
CA PRO A 64 -10.48 23.36 -3.23
C PRO A 64 -9.47 22.34 -3.76
N TRP A 65 -8.89 22.58 -4.94
CA TRP A 65 -7.91 21.68 -5.54
C TRP A 65 -6.59 21.62 -4.77
N PHE A 66 -6.16 22.72 -4.16
CA PHE A 66 -4.95 22.75 -3.33
C PHE A 66 -5.14 21.97 -2.02
N MET A 67 -6.34 22.05 -1.42
CA MET A 67 -6.66 21.26 -0.23
C MET A 67 -6.70 19.76 -0.53
N VAL A 68 -7.27 19.36 -1.68
CA VAL A 68 -7.24 17.97 -2.15
C VAL A 68 -5.81 17.51 -2.40
N PHE A 69 -4.99 18.34 -3.05
CA PHE A 69 -3.56 18.07 -3.25
C PHE A 69 -2.86 17.81 -1.91
N ALA A 70 -2.91 18.77 -0.98
CA ALA A 70 -2.15 18.69 0.26
C ALA A 70 -2.58 17.49 1.13
N LEU A 71 -3.88 17.22 1.21
CA LEU A 71 -4.40 16.08 1.96
C LEU A 71 -3.97 14.75 1.33
N SER A 72 -4.10 14.65 0.01
CA SER A 72 -3.73 13.44 -0.73
C SER A 72 -2.22 13.20 -0.72
N ASP A 73 -1.42 14.25 -0.77
CA ASP A 73 0.03 14.16 -0.69
C ASP A 73 0.50 13.69 0.70
N ALA A 74 -0.07 14.27 1.76
CA ALA A 74 0.20 13.85 3.13
C ALA A 74 -0.22 12.39 3.38
N LEU A 75 -1.40 11.99 2.90
CA LEU A 75 -1.86 10.60 2.97
C LEU A 75 -0.93 9.65 2.22
N ALA A 76 -0.44 10.04 1.04
CA ALA A 76 0.51 9.25 0.26
C ALA A 76 1.84 9.07 1.01
N LEU A 77 2.34 10.12 1.64
CA LEU A 77 3.60 10.11 2.37
C LEU A 77 3.52 9.26 3.65
N VAL A 78 2.47 9.43 4.45
CA VAL A 78 2.27 8.66 5.69
C VAL A 78 2.06 7.18 5.40
N SER A 79 1.22 6.85 4.42
CA SER A 79 0.97 5.47 4.02
C SER A 79 2.20 4.81 3.41
N SER A 80 2.98 5.53 2.59
CA SER A 80 4.25 5.03 2.07
C SER A 80 5.27 4.76 3.19
N SER A 81 5.42 5.71 4.11
CA SER A 81 6.33 5.56 5.26
C SER A 81 5.95 4.37 6.13
N THR A 82 4.65 4.17 6.35
CA THR A 82 4.12 3.00 7.07
C THR A 82 4.44 1.69 6.35
N SER A 83 4.27 1.66 5.02
CA SER A 83 4.63 0.53 4.17
C SER A 83 6.13 0.20 4.26
N ILE A 84 7.01 1.21 4.18
CA ILE A 84 8.47 1.06 4.34
C ILE A 84 8.78 0.41 5.69
N LEU A 85 8.21 0.90 6.78
CA LEU A 85 8.46 0.35 8.11
C LEU A 85 8.00 -1.10 8.22
N ILE A 86 6.85 -1.45 7.65
CA ILE A 86 6.34 -2.83 7.67
C ILE A 86 7.24 -3.77 6.85
N PHE A 87 7.66 -3.38 5.66
CA PHE A 87 8.58 -4.18 4.85
C PHE A 87 9.97 -4.28 5.49
N LEU A 88 10.45 -3.20 6.09
CA LEU A 88 11.68 -3.20 6.88
C LEU A 88 11.57 -4.17 8.07
N CYS A 89 10.44 -4.20 8.77
CA CYS A 89 10.17 -5.18 9.82
C CYS A 89 10.22 -6.61 9.29
N ILE A 90 9.74 -6.89 8.08
CA ILE A 90 9.82 -8.22 7.46
C ILE A 90 11.27 -8.61 7.17
N LEU A 91 12.10 -7.66 6.73
CA LEU A 91 13.51 -7.90 6.43
C LEU A 91 14.37 -8.08 7.68
N ILE A 92 14.11 -7.29 8.73
CA ILE A 92 14.84 -7.33 10.01
C ILE A 92 14.40 -8.51 10.88
N SER A 93 13.14 -8.96 10.76
CA SER A 93 12.63 -10.06 11.60
C SER A 93 13.42 -11.34 11.36
N ARG A 94 14.22 -11.72 12.35
CA ARG A 94 14.98 -12.97 12.40
C ARG A 94 14.38 -13.88 13.48
N TYR A 95 13.56 -14.84 13.04
CA TYR A 95 13.42 -16.18 13.61
C TYR A 95 13.08 -16.31 15.11
N ALA A 96 11.78 -16.35 15.42
CA ALA A 96 11.24 -17.16 16.52
C ALA A 96 10.20 -18.09 15.90
N GLU A 97 10.53 -19.38 15.87
CA GLU A 97 10.09 -20.39 14.89
C GLU A 97 8.62 -20.82 15.02
N GLU A 98 7.86 -20.29 15.98
CA GLU A 98 6.55 -20.86 16.34
C GLU A 98 5.35 -19.95 15.99
N ASP A 99 5.53 -18.63 15.98
CA ASP A 99 4.51 -17.64 15.55
C ASP A 99 4.82 -16.99 14.17
N PHE A 100 5.95 -17.37 13.57
CA PHE A 100 6.48 -16.78 12.34
C PHE A 100 5.58 -17.03 11.12
N LEU A 101 5.01 -18.24 10.98
CA LEU A 101 4.30 -18.63 9.76
C LEU A 101 2.94 -17.93 9.56
N LYS A 102 2.29 -17.46 10.63
CA LYS A 102 1.00 -16.74 10.54
C LYS A 102 1.17 -15.22 10.54
N SER A 103 2.08 -14.69 11.36
CA SER A 103 2.22 -13.24 11.53
C SER A 103 2.95 -12.55 10.38
N LEU A 104 3.91 -13.24 9.74
CA LEU A 104 4.69 -12.70 8.63
C LEU A 104 3.86 -12.42 7.36
N PRO A 105 3.02 -13.35 6.84
CA PRO A 105 2.19 -13.07 5.66
C PRO A 105 1.19 -11.96 5.93
N LEU A 106 0.64 -11.86 7.16
CA LEU A 106 -0.23 -10.75 7.55
C LEU A 106 0.51 -9.40 7.49
N LYS A 107 1.75 -9.31 8.01
CA LYS A 107 2.57 -8.09 7.87
C LYS A 107 2.80 -7.73 6.40
N LEU A 108 3.11 -8.71 5.55
CA LEU A 108 3.28 -8.47 4.10
C LEU A 108 2.02 -7.87 3.48
N ILE A 109 0.84 -8.41 3.84
CA ILE A 109 -0.46 -7.91 3.39
C ILE A 109 -0.68 -6.47 3.84
N PHE A 110 -0.49 -6.17 5.13
CA PHE A 110 -0.66 -4.81 5.64
C PHE A 110 0.29 -3.81 4.96
N GLY A 111 1.55 -4.20 4.71
CA GLY A 111 2.51 -3.39 3.97
C GLY A 111 2.04 -3.13 2.53
N LEU A 112 1.58 -4.16 1.83
CA LEU A 112 1.05 -4.05 0.48
C LEU A 112 -0.24 -3.19 0.41
N VAL A 113 -1.13 -3.27 1.40
CA VAL A 113 -2.32 -2.42 1.51
C VAL A 113 -1.93 -0.96 1.73
N ALA A 114 -0.97 -0.69 2.62
CA ALA A 114 -0.47 0.66 2.86
C ALA A 114 0.18 1.24 1.59
N LEU A 115 1.00 0.46 0.87
CA LEU A 115 1.56 0.85 -0.43
C LEU A 115 0.47 1.14 -1.47
N PHE A 116 -0.60 0.35 -1.50
CA PHE A 116 -1.71 0.58 -2.42
C PHE A 116 -2.44 1.90 -2.15
N ILE A 117 -2.74 2.17 -0.87
CA ILE A 117 -3.30 3.46 -0.45
C ILE A 117 -2.38 4.60 -0.88
N SER A 118 -1.07 4.42 -0.73
CA SER A 118 -0.06 5.40 -1.14
C SER A 118 -0.09 5.67 -2.65
N ILE A 119 -0.17 4.63 -3.50
CA ILE A 119 -0.24 4.77 -4.96
C ILE A 119 -1.50 5.54 -5.37
N ILE A 120 -2.67 5.18 -4.83
CA ILE A 120 -3.92 5.89 -5.14
C ILE A 120 -3.81 7.36 -4.74
N SER A 121 -3.33 7.61 -3.52
CA SER A 121 -3.20 8.96 -2.98
C SER A 121 -2.17 9.79 -3.76
N MET A 122 -1.09 9.17 -4.25
CA MET A 122 -0.12 9.82 -5.14
C MET A 122 -0.74 10.17 -6.48
N MET A 123 -1.56 9.29 -7.08
CA MET A 123 -2.25 9.58 -8.36
C MET A 123 -3.27 10.70 -8.23
N VAL A 124 -4.00 10.77 -7.10
CA VAL A 124 -4.93 11.86 -6.79
C VAL A 124 -4.16 13.18 -6.57
N SER A 125 -3.06 13.15 -5.81
CA SER A 125 -2.16 14.29 -5.62
C SER A 125 -1.65 14.81 -6.97
N PHE A 126 -1.08 13.93 -7.80
CA PHE A 126 -0.59 14.27 -9.13
C PHE A 126 -1.69 14.89 -10.01
N SER A 127 -2.87 14.28 -10.07
CA SER A 127 -4.00 14.81 -10.85
C SER A 127 -4.39 16.21 -10.38
N SER A 128 -4.52 16.41 -9.07
CA SER A 128 -4.87 17.71 -8.49
C SER A 128 -3.80 18.78 -8.75
N ALA A 129 -2.51 18.42 -8.77
CA ALA A 129 -1.42 19.33 -9.12
C ALA A 129 -1.54 19.86 -10.56
N PHE A 130 -1.98 19.03 -11.51
CA PHE A 130 -2.26 19.47 -12.88
C PHE A 130 -3.48 20.39 -12.96
N PHE A 131 -4.55 20.12 -12.20
CA PHE A 131 -5.70 21.01 -12.13
C PHE A 131 -5.36 22.38 -11.52
N ILE A 132 -4.42 22.42 -10.55
CA ILE A 132 -3.90 23.67 -9.98
C ILE A 132 -3.07 24.43 -11.04
N THR A 133 -2.18 23.74 -11.74
CA THR A 133 -1.26 24.34 -12.72
C THR A 133 -2.00 24.89 -13.95
N TYR A 134 -3.02 24.19 -14.44
CA TYR A 134 -3.79 24.56 -15.63
C TYR A 134 -5.09 25.30 -15.29
N TYR A 135 -5.20 25.91 -14.10
CA TYR A 135 -6.44 26.55 -13.62
C TYR A 135 -6.97 27.63 -14.58
N HIS A 136 -6.08 28.40 -15.23
CA HIS A 136 -6.43 29.41 -16.24
C HIS A 136 -6.14 28.98 -17.68
N GLY A 137 -5.68 27.74 -17.90
CA GLY A 137 -5.28 27.20 -19.21
C GLY A 137 -6.28 26.20 -19.79
N THR A 138 -5.90 25.54 -20.88
CA THR A 138 -6.71 24.50 -21.55
C THR A 138 -6.95 23.29 -20.63
N THR A 139 -8.22 23.02 -20.33
CA THR A 139 -8.67 21.94 -19.43
C THR A 139 -8.52 20.53 -20.02
N TRP A 140 -8.23 20.40 -21.32
CA TRP A 140 -8.10 19.10 -21.98
C TRP A 140 -6.88 18.30 -21.48
N VAL A 141 -5.78 18.97 -21.17
CA VAL A 141 -4.53 18.34 -20.68
C VAL A 141 -4.72 17.64 -19.33
N PRO A 142 -5.25 18.29 -18.27
CA PRO A 142 -5.48 17.61 -16.98
C PRO A 142 -6.51 16.47 -17.08
N ILE A 143 -7.52 16.57 -17.95
CA ILE A 143 -8.50 15.49 -18.17
C ILE A 143 -7.82 14.27 -18.79
N PHE A 144 -6.96 14.47 -19.79
CA PHE A 144 -6.20 13.38 -20.41
C PHE A 144 -5.26 12.70 -19.41
N ILE A 145 -4.57 13.49 -18.59
CA ILE A 145 -3.65 12.97 -17.56
C ILE A 145 -4.43 12.20 -16.48
N ALA A 146 -5.57 12.71 -16.03
CA ALA A 146 -6.44 12.03 -15.07
C ALA A 146 -6.94 10.69 -15.63
N SER A 147 -7.26 10.62 -16.93
CA SER A 147 -7.60 9.36 -17.60
C SER A 147 -6.43 8.38 -17.60
N LEU A 148 -5.20 8.86 -17.80
CA LEU A 148 -4.01 8.02 -17.80
C LEU A 148 -3.69 7.44 -16.41
N ALA A 149 -4.01 8.18 -15.35
CA ALA A 149 -3.83 7.75 -13.96
C ALA A 149 -4.68 6.52 -13.57
N ILE A 150 -5.72 6.20 -14.36
CA ILE A 150 -6.58 5.02 -14.15
C ILE A 150 -5.83 3.71 -14.48
N LEU A 151 -4.86 3.74 -15.40
CA LEU A 151 -4.10 2.57 -15.83
C LEU A 151 -3.32 1.90 -14.67
N PRO A 152 -2.48 2.61 -13.90
CA PRO A 152 -1.78 1.98 -12.79
C PRO A 152 -2.74 1.48 -11.70
N ILE A 153 -3.85 2.18 -11.45
CA ILE A 153 -4.86 1.77 -10.45
C ILE A 153 -5.52 0.44 -10.85
N THR A 154 -5.98 0.34 -12.10
CA THR A 154 -6.63 -0.88 -12.61
C THR A 154 -5.67 -2.07 -12.65
N LEU A 155 -4.43 -1.86 -13.09
CA LEU A 155 -3.39 -2.89 -13.13
C LEU A 155 -3.06 -3.41 -11.73
N PHE A 156 -3.00 -2.52 -10.74
CA PHE A 156 -2.71 -2.91 -9.35
C PHE A 156 -3.90 -3.61 -8.68
N ILE A 157 -5.15 -3.19 -8.94
CA ILE A 157 -6.35 -3.91 -8.47
C ILE A 157 -6.36 -5.34 -9.01
N PHE A 158 -6.06 -5.52 -10.30
CA PHE A 158 -5.99 -6.83 -10.93
C PHE A 158 -4.89 -7.70 -10.29
N LEU A 159 -3.71 -7.14 -10.02
CA LEU A 159 -2.61 -7.87 -9.36
C LEU A 159 -2.93 -8.27 -7.91
N GLN A 160 -3.63 -7.40 -7.18
CA GLN A 160 -3.93 -7.63 -5.76
C GLN A 160 -5.13 -8.56 -5.57
N TYR A 161 -6.02 -8.67 -6.56
CA TYR A 161 -7.23 -9.49 -6.53
C TYR A 161 -7.01 -10.94 -6.07
N PRO A 162 -6.04 -11.72 -6.61
CA PRO A 162 -5.78 -13.08 -6.13
C PRO A 162 -5.34 -13.11 -4.67
N LEU A 163 -4.60 -12.09 -4.20
CA LEU A 163 -4.11 -12.00 -2.83
C LEU A 163 -5.26 -11.72 -1.84
N TRP A 164 -6.19 -10.83 -2.21
CA TRP A 164 -7.42 -10.60 -1.44
C TRP A 164 -8.34 -11.82 -1.44
N TYR A 165 -8.46 -12.51 -2.57
CA TYR A 165 -9.24 -13.74 -2.70
C TYR A 165 -8.70 -14.82 -1.76
N ASP A 166 -7.38 -15.05 -1.71
CA ASP A 166 -6.77 -16.02 -0.80
C ASP A 166 -6.96 -15.68 0.68
N ILE A 167 -6.88 -14.40 1.06
CA ILE A 167 -7.14 -13.95 2.44
C ILE A 167 -8.60 -14.17 2.85
N LEU A 168 -9.54 -13.81 1.95
CA LEU A 168 -10.96 -14.02 2.15
C LEU A 168 -11.28 -15.51 2.24
N CYS A 169 -10.79 -16.33 1.31
CA CYS A 169 -10.94 -17.79 1.36
C CYS A 169 -10.35 -18.38 2.63
N SER A 170 -9.13 -17.99 3.02
CA SER A 170 -8.50 -18.49 4.25
C SER A 170 -9.31 -18.12 5.49
N THR A 171 -9.82 -16.89 5.58
CA THR A 171 -10.62 -16.42 6.72
C THR A 171 -11.99 -17.08 6.76
N TYR A 172 -12.65 -17.26 5.61
CA TYR A 172 -13.97 -17.90 5.50
C TYR A 172 -13.90 -19.41 5.72
N ILE A 173 -12.91 -20.09 5.12
CA ILE A 173 -12.71 -21.54 5.24
C ILE A 173 -12.26 -21.88 6.66
N CYS A 174 -11.30 -21.15 7.24
CA CYS A 174 -10.82 -21.39 8.60
C CYS A 174 -11.88 -21.02 9.65
N GLY A 175 -12.72 -20.01 9.40
CA GLY A 175 -13.89 -19.69 10.23
C GLY A 175 -14.97 -20.77 10.20
N SER A 176 -15.15 -21.48 9.08
CA SER A 176 -16.08 -22.62 8.99
C SER A 176 -15.54 -23.89 9.65
N LEU A 177 -14.22 -24.12 9.61
CA LEU A 177 -13.58 -25.32 10.15
C LEU A 177 -13.45 -25.28 11.70
N PHE A 178 -13.38 -24.08 12.29
CA PHE A 178 -13.28 -23.85 13.73
C PHE A 178 -14.61 -23.62 14.44
N ARG A 179 -15.76 -23.92 13.81
CA ARG A 179 -17.01 -24.03 14.57
C ARG A 179 -16.97 -25.39 15.27
N PRO A 180 -16.80 -25.46 16.62
CA PRO A 180 -16.91 -26.73 17.30
C PRO A 180 -18.35 -27.19 17.11
N SER A 181 -18.53 -28.28 16.38
CA SER A 181 -19.79 -29.01 16.40
C SER A 181 -20.04 -29.39 17.85
N LYS A 182 -20.87 -28.61 18.55
CA LYS A 182 -21.53 -29.06 19.77
C LYS A 182 -22.41 -30.24 19.36
N ARG A 183 -21.84 -31.45 19.31
CA ARG A 183 -22.61 -32.68 19.43
C ARG A 183 -23.12 -32.71 20.86
N MET A 184 -24.35 -32.25 21.04
CA MET A 184 -25.18 -32.70 22.17
C MET A 184 -25.32 -34.22 22.03
N ILE A 185 -24.74 -34.92 22.99
CA ILE A 185 -25.02 -36.32 23.27
C ILE A 185 -26.42 -36.32 23.89
N HIS A 186 -27.35 -37.05 23.28
CA HIS A 186 -28.56 -37.50 23.94
C HIS A 186 -28.91 -38.91 23.46
#